data_AF-A0A348HG13-F1
#
_entry.id   AF-A0A348HG13-F1
#
_cell.length_a   1.000
_cell.length_b   1.000
_cell.length_c   1.000
_cell.angle_alpha   90.00
_cell.angle_beta   90.00
_cell.angle_gamma   90.00
#
_symmetry.space_group_name_H-M   'P 1'
#
loop_
_entity.id
_entity.type
_entity.pdbx_description
1 polymer ?
#
loop_
_entity_poly.entity_id
_entity_poly.type
_entity_poly.pdbx_seq_one_letter_code
_entity_poly.pdbx_strand_id
1 'polypeptide(L)'
;MAYYRKPALGMDDIHHLLGVTLRDGREQRCGRIVGLDYNHDQPIIDVLWEGQKKVERVSISLEQLAGLMKAFVDARRVSNVRAVGPENAPTHSPTASASGSASVSDGASTDALPERRRA
;
A
#
# COMPACT_ATOMS: atom_id res chain seq x y z
N MET A 1 -10.44 33.50 29.53
CA MET A 1 -10.87 32.22 28.91
C MET A 1 -10.21 32.09 27.56
N ALA A 2 -9.14 31.31 27.48
CA ALA A 2 -8.53 31.00 26.19
C ALA A 2 -9.46 30.02 25.46
N TYR A 3 -10.19 30.51 24.45
CA TYR A 3 -10.87 29.62 23.51
C TYR A 3 -9.80 28.79 22.82
N TYR A 4 -9.76 27.49 23.12
CA TYR A 4 -8.87 26.56 22.45
C TYR A 4 -9.23 26.61 20.95
N ARG A 5 -8.40 27.28 20.15
CA ARG A 5 -8.53 27.30 18.70
C ARG A 5 -8.27 25.87 18.26
N LYS A 6 -9.35 25.09 18.15
CA LYS A 6 -9.34 23.71 17.67
C LYS A 6 -8.47 23.70 16.41
N PRO A 7 -7.30 23.04 16.43
CA PRO A 7 -6.43 23.04 15.27
C PRO A 7 -7.25 22.48 14.11
N ALA A 8 -7.23 23.17 12.97
CA ALA A 8 -7.85 22.72 11.72
C ALA A 8 -7.10 21.51 11.11
N LEU A 9 -6.57 20.61 11.95
CA LEU A 9 -6.35 19.24 11.57
C LEU A 9 -7.76 18.67 11.44
N GLY A 10 -8.20 18.40 10.20
CA GLY A 10 -9.52 17.85 9.93
C GLY A 10 -9.75 16.63 10.80
N MET A 11 -10.48 16.82 11.91
CA MET A 11 -10.91 15.72 12.77
C MET A 11 -11.85 14.77 12.03
N ASP A 12 -12.33 15.18 10.86
CA ASP A 12 -13.05 14.35 9.90
C ASP A 12 -12.24 13.10 9.54
N ASP A 13 -10.91 13.20 9.50
CA ASP A 13 -10.00 12.12 9.11
C ASP A 13 -9.45 11.30 10.28
N ILE A 14 -9.92 11.53 11.51
CA ILE A 14 -9.37 10.88 12.71
C ILE A 14 -9.53 9.35 12.67
N HIS A 15 -10.58 8.88 12.01
CA HIS A 15 -10.85 7.46 11.79
C HIS A 15 -9.81 6.79 10.87
N HIS A 16 -9.00 7.56 10.12
CA HIS A 16 -7.88 7.00 9.36
C HIS A 16 -6.75 6.46 10.24
N LEU A 17 -6.73 6.81 11.54
CA LEU A 17 -5.83 6.18 12.50
C LEU A 17 -6.20 4.72 12.79
N LEU A 18 -7.42 4.28 12.47
CA LEU A 18 -7.82 2.89 12.63
C LEU A 18 -6.97 1.99 11.73
N GLY A 19 -6.41 0.95 12.33
CA GLY A 19 -5.52 0.01 11.67
C GLY A 19 -4.06 0.49 11.58
N VAL A 20 -3.72 1.69 12.05
CA VAL A 20 -2.34 2.16 12.14
C VAL A 20 -1.60 1.42 13.26
N THR A 21 -0.35 1.05 12.98
CA THR A 21 0.55 0.49 13.98
C THR A 21 1.09 1.61 14.87
N LEU A 22 0.84 1.48 16.17
CA LEU A 22 1.35 2.35 17.22
C LEU A 22 2.53 1.65 17.90
N ARG A 23 3.60 2.40 18.15
CA ARG A 23 4.71 1.95 18.99
C ARG A 23 4.67 2.70 20.31
N ASP A 24 4.56 1.96 21.41
CA ASP A 24 4.71 2.49 22.75
C ASP A 24 6.20 2.62 23.07
N GLY A 25 6.69 3.86 23.14
CA GLY A 25 8.08 4.15 23.47
C GLY A 25 8.45 3.86 24.92
N ARG A 26 7.47 3.77 25.84
CA ARG A 26 7.71 3.52 27.26
C ARG A 26 7.95 2.05 27.53
N GLU A 27 7.08 1.21 26.96
CA GLU A 27 7.13 -0.25 27.15
C GLU A 27 7.81 -1.00 26.00
N GLN A 28 8.30 -0.30 24.98
CA GLN A 28 8.93 -0.87 23.78
C GLN A 28 8.07 -1.92 23.07
N ARG A 29 6.75 -1.76 23.12
CA ARG A 29 5.76 -2.66 22.51
C ARG A 29 5.11 -2.03 21.29
N CYS A 30 4.63 -2.87 20.38
CA CYS A 30 3.87 -2.46 19.20
C CYS A 30 2.43 -2.93 19.33
N GLY A 31 1.51 -2.17 18.75
CA GLY A 31 0.09 -2.49 18.76
C GLY A 31 -0.64 -1.83 17.61
N ARG A 32 -1.90 -2.21 17.41
CA ARG A 32 -2.73 -1.66 16.34
C ARG A 32 -3.90 -0.88 16.93
N ILE A 33 -4.12 0.33 16.44
CA ILE A 33 -5.30 1.11 16.83
C ILE A 33 -6.53 0.44 16.20
N VAL A 34 -7.51 0.07 17.02
CA VAL A 34 -8.74 -0.63 16.60
C VAL A 34 -10.00 0.17 16.88
N GLY A 35 -9.91 1.22 17.70
CA GLY A 35 -11.02 2.11 18.02
C GLY A 35 -10.51 3.47 18.48
N LEU A 36 -11.39 4.46 18.38
CA LEU A 36 -11.10 5.83 18.77
C LEU A 36 -12.38 6.53 19.22
N ASP A 37 -12.32 7.19 20.36
CA ASP A 37 -13.38 8.02 20.90
C ASP A 37 -12.84 9.42 21.19
N TYR A 38 -13.36 10.42 20.48
CA TYR A 38 -12.93 11.82 20.58
C TYR A 38 -14.04 12.73 21.15
N ASN A 39 -15.18 12.17 21.57
CA ASN A 39 -16.33 12.96 22.02
C ASN A 39 -16.16 13.53 23.44
N HIS A 40 -15.04 13.21 24.08
CA HIS A 40 -14.72 13.59 25.45
C HIS A 40 -13.58 14.61 25.50
N ASP A 41 -13.47 15.34 26.62
CA ASP A 41 -12.37 16.29 26.87
C ASP A 41 -10.99 15.64 26.77
N GLN A 42 -10.92 14.33 27.01
CA GLN A 42 -9.73 13.53 26.80
C GLN A 42 -10.03 12.39 25.80
N PRO A 43 -9.46 12.44 24.58
CA PRO A 43 -9.67 11.38 23.61
C PRO A 43 -9.12 10.04 24.12
N ILE A 44 -9.81 8.97 23.75
CA ILE A 44 -9.46 7.59 24.09
C ILE A 44 -9.15 6.85 22.79
N ILE A 45 -8.05 6.10 22.78
CA ILE A 45 -7.75 5.15 21.73
C ILE A 45 -7.83 3.73 22.28
N ASP A 46 -8.43 2.84 21.49
CA ASP A 46 -8.47 1.42 21.75
C ASP A 46 -7.33 0.76 20.96
N VAL A 47 -6.38 0.11 21.65
CA VAL A 47 -5.18 -0.48 21.04
C VAL A 47 -5.14 -1.97 21.32
N LEU A 48 -4.98 -2.78 20.27
CA LEU A 48 -4.65 -4.20 20.39
C LEU A 48 -3.13 -4.37 20.33
N TRP A 49 -2.49 -4.55 21.48
CA TRP A 49 -1.05 -4.78 21.56
C TRP A 49 -0.65 -6.16 21.07
N GLU A 50 0.54 -6.26 20.46
CA GLU A 50 1.09 -7.54 20.02
C GLU A 50 1.28 -8.49 21.21
N GLY A 51 0.89 -9.76 21.01
CA GLY A 51 0.91 -10.77 22.07
C GLY A 51 -0.23 -10.67 23.09
N GLN A 52 -1.04 -9.61 23.05
CA GLN A 52 -2.22 -9.48 23.90
C GLN A 52 -3.50 -9.89 23.14
N LYS A 53 -4.40 -10.58 23.84
CA LYS A 53 -5.71 -10.96 23.30
C LYS A 53 -6.78 -9.90 23.52
N LYS A 54 -6.52 -8.93 24.38
CA LYS A 54 -7.49 -7.92 24.82
C LYS A 54 -7.08 -6.55 24.30
N VAL A 55 -8.09 -5.78 23.94
CA VAL A 55 -7.95 -4.36 23.60
C VAL A 55 -7.73 -3.55 24.87
N GLU A 56 -6.71 -2.71 24.87
CA GLU A 56 -6.40 -1.76 25.93
C GLU A 56 -6.94 -0.37 25.59
N ARG A 57 -7.58 0.27 26.57
CA ARG A 57 -8.06 1.65 26.45
C ARG A 57 -7.01 2.62 26.98
N VAL A 58 -6.52 3.49 26.11
CA VAL A 58 -5.48 4.46 26.42
C VAL A 58 -6.05 5.87 26.27
N SER A 59 -6.16 6.58 27.38
CA SER A 59 -6.50 8.01 27.37
C SER A 59 -5.28 8.82 26.93
N ILE A 60 -5.46 9.70 25.95
CA ILE A 60 -4.40 10.55 25.41
C ILE A 60 -4.84 12.01 25.42
N SER A 61 -3.89 12.95 25.44
CA SER A 61 -4.19 14.36 25.28
C SER A 61 -4.52 14.71 23.82
N LEU A 62 -5.19 15.85 23.61
CA LEU A 62 -5.42 16.38 22.26
C LEU A 62 -4.12 16.65 21.51
N GLU A 63 -3.05 17.05 22.22
CA GLU A 63 -1.72 17.26 21.64
C GLU A 63 -1.10 15.95 21.16
N GLN A 64 -1.21 14.88 21.97
CA GLN A 64 -0.74 13.54 21.58
C GLN A 64 -1.50 13.02 20.36
N LEU A 65 -2.82 13.21 20.34
CA LEU A 65 -3.66 12.85 19.20
C LEU A 65 -3.26 13.62 17.92
N ALA A 66 -3.04 14.93 18.03
CA ALA A 66 -2.55 15.75 16.91
C ALA A 66 -1.17 15.28 16.41
N GLY A 67 -0.28 14.88 17.33
CA GLY A 67 1.01 14.27 17.02
C GLY A 67 0.88 12.96 16.23
N LEU A 68 -0.05 12.08 16.63
CA LEU A 68 -0.33 10.83 15.92
C LEU A 68 -0.86 11.11 14.50
N MET A 69 -1.80 12.04 14.35
CA MET A 69 -2.32 12.42 13.03
C MET A 69 -1.23 13.00 12.13
N LYS A 70 -0.38 13.86 12.67
CA LYS A 70 0.75 14.42 11.91
C LYS A 70 1.71 13.31 11.45
N ALA A 71 2.10 12.41 12.36
CA ALA A 71 2.97 11.29 12.04
C ALA A 71 2.36 10.36 10.98
N PHE A 72 1.05 10.13 11.03
CA PHE A 72 0.32 9.36 10.03
C PHE A 72 0.34 10.02 8.64
N VAL A 73 0.05 11.33 8.57
CA VAL A 73 0.10 12.10 7.31
C VAL A 73 1.52 12.10 6.73
N ASP A 74 2.53 12.33 7.56
CA ASP A 74 3.93 12.33 7.15
C ASP A 74 4.36 10.92 6.66
N ALA A 75 4.00 9.86 7.37
CA ALA A 75 4.27 8.49 6.95
C ALA A 75 3.62 8.17 5.60
N ARG A 76 2.36 8.57 5.39
CA ARG A 76 1.63 8.36 4.14
C ARG A 76 2.24 9.14 2.97
N ARG A 77 2.75 10.35 3.21
CA ARG A 77 3.51 11.12 2.21
C ARG A 77 4.79 10.39 1.80
N VAL A 78 5.55 9.86 2.75
CA VAL A 78 6.78 9.10 2.47
C VAL A 78 6.47 7.78 1.74
N SER A 79 5.39 7.09 2.11
CA SER A 79 4.93 5.88 1.41
C SER A 79 4.50 6.16 -0.03
N ASN A 80 3.82 7.28 -0.29
CA ASN A 80 3.43 7.69 -1.64
C ASN A 80 4.64 8.07 -2.53
N VAL A 81 5.72 8.58 -1.95
CA VAL A 81 6.96 8.89 -2.71
C VAL A 81 7.69 7.60 -3.13
N ARG A 82 7.53 6.49 -2.40
CA ARG A 82 8.13 5.19 -2.74
C ARG A 82 7.31 4.34 -3.72
N ALA A 83 6.04 4.68 -3.95
CA ALA A 83 5.17 4.00 -4.91
C ALA A 83 5.31 4.54 -6.35
N VAL A 84 6.26 5.45 -6.60
CA VAL A 84 6.72 5.76 -7.96
C VAL A 84 7.91 4.85 -8.25
N GLY A 85 7.61 3.58 -8.56
CA GLY A 85 8.59 2.68 -9.16
C GLY A 85 9.04 3.25 -10.52
N PRO A 86 10.30 3.04 -10.95
CA PRO A 86 10.79 3.57 -12.21
C PRO A 86 10.17 2.82 -13.40
N GLU A 87 8.96 3.20 -13.80
CA GLU A 87 8.40 2.83 -15.09
C GLU A 87 8.92 3.83 -16.14
N ASN A 88 10.17 3.64 -16.56
CA ASN A 88 10.67 4.00 -17.88
C ASN A 88 12.08 3.45 -18.07
N ALA A 89 12.16 2.15 -18.28
CA ALA A 89 13.22 1.61 -19.12
C ALA A 89 12.60 1.40 -20.50
N PRO A 90 12.82 2.29 -21.49
CA PRO A 90 12.50 1.94 -22.86
C PRO A 90 13.39 0.76 -23.23
N THR A 91 12.76 -0.40 -23.45
CA THR A 91 13.37 -1.58 -24.05
C THR A 91 13.80 -1.23 -25.47
N HIS A 92 14.94 -0.56 -25.61
CA HIS A 92 15.68 -0.55 -26.86
C HIS A 92 16.52 -1.82 -26.88
N SER A 93 15.94 -2.87 -27.45
CA SER A 93 16.69 -4.03 -27.92
C SER A 93 17.84 -3.55 -28.81
N PRO A 94 19.08 -4.06 -28.62
CA PRO A 94 20.17 -3.73 -29.53
C PRO A 94 19.90 -4.42 -30.87
N THR A 95 19.45 -3.66 -31.87
CA THR A 95 19.55 -4.07 -33.27
C THR A 95 21.03 -4.01 -33.65
N ALA A 96 21.69 -5.16 -33.58
CA ALA A 96 22.98 -5.40 -34.21
C ALA A 96 22.74 -5.79 -35.67
N SER A 97 23.37 -5.03 -36.57
CA SER A 97 23.42 -5.24 -38.02
C SER A 97 24.06 -6.57 -38.41
N ALA A 98 23.53 -7.25 -39.42
CA ALA A 98 24.31 -7.94 -40.45
C ALA A 98 23.45 -8.38 -41.65
N SER A 99 23.92 -8.02 -42.85
CA SER A 99 23.47 -8.38 -44.19
C SER A 99 23.48 -9.89 -44.47
N GLY A 100 22.73 -10.34 -45.48
CA GLY A 100 23.13 -11.51 -46.28
C GLY A 100 22.02 -12.37 -46.90
N SER A 101 21.60 -11.98 -48.10
CA SER A 101 21.31 -12.80 -49.30
C SER A 101 20.76 -14.25 -49.22
N ALA A 102 19.62 -14.40 -49.94
CA ALA A 102 19.29 -15.44 -50.93
C ALA A 102 19.18 -16.92 -50.52
N SER A 103 18.00 -17.50 -50.73
CA SER A 103 17.74 -18.35 -51.91
C SER A 103 16.32 -18.93 -51.88
N VAL A 104 15.60 -18.69 -52.97
CA VAL A 104 14.40 -19.42 -53.40
C VAL A 104 14.79 -20.85 -53.78
N SER A 105 13.96 -21.83 -53.41
CA SER A 105 13.94 -23.14 -54.06
C SER A 105 12.53 -23.72 -54.02
N ASP A 106 11.99 -23.80 -55.23
CA ASP A 106 10.85 -24.57 -55.70
C ASP A 106 10.96 -26.07 -55.37
N GLY A 107 9.84 -26.78 -55.27
CA GLY A 107 9.89 -28.24 -55.16
C GLY A 107 8.57 -28.95 -54.85
N ALA A 108 7.75 -29.11 -55.87
CA ALA A 108 6.52 -29.90 -55.96
C ALA A 108 6.59 -31.35 -55.41
N SER A 109 5.47 -31.87 -54.90
CA SER A 109 4.83 -33.15 -55.29
C SER A 109 3.84 -33.64 -54.22
N THR A 110 2.53 -33.62 -54.47
CA THR A 110 1.68 -34.68 -55.07
C THR A 110 1.25 -35.79 -54.10
N ASP A 111 -0.04 -36.11 -54.23
CA ASP A 111 -0.62 -37.45 -54.09
C ASP A 111 -0.74 -38.09 -52.69
N ALA A 112 -1.99 -38.17 -52.20
CA ALA A 112 -2.72 -39.44 -52.11
C ALA A 112 -3.69 -39.47 -50.92
N LEU A 113 -4.99 -39.40 -51.24
CA LEU A 113 -6.04 -40.07 -50.47
C LEU A 113 -5.76 -41.60 -50.56
N PRO A 114 -6.15 -42.39 -49.55
CA PRO A 114 -7.38 -43.13 -49.81
C PRO A 114 -8.32 -43.27 -48.60
N GLU A 115 -9.58 -43.08 -48.94
CA GLU A 115 -10.78 -43.82 -48.55
C GLU A 115 -10.60 -45.11 -47.74
N ARG A 116 -11.56 -45.34 -46.82
CA ARG A 116 -12.24 -46.60 -46.42
C ARG A 116 -12.34 -46.71 -44.90
N ARG A 117 -13.43 -47.14 -44.26
CA ARG A 117 -14.78 -47.61 -44.64
C ARG A 117 -15.46 -47.92 -43.29
N ARG A 118 -16.77 -47.63 -43.20
CA ARG A 118 -17.81 -48.36 -42.45
C ARG A 118 -17.63 -48.46 -40.91
N ALA A 119 -18.67 -48.44 -40.09
CA ALA A 119 -20.06 -48.80 -40.30
C ALA A 119 -20.99 -47.85 -39.52
#